data_AF-G2GX98-F1
#
_entry.id   AF-G2GX98-F1
#
_cell.length_a   1.000
_cell.length_b   1.000
_cell.length_c   1.000
_cell.angle_alpha   90.00
_cell.angle_beta   90.00
_cell.angle_gamma   90.00
#
_symmetry.space_group_name_H-M   'P 1'
#
loop_
_entity.id
_entity.type
_entity.pdbx_description
1 polymer ?
#
loop_
_entity_poly.entity_id
_entity_poly.type
_entity_poly.pdbx_seq_one_letter_code
_entity_poly.pdbx_strand_id
1 'polypeptide(L)'
;MRPVEVTDDQENWYQFGNEQDLPLDELDVILMRKDPPFDTEFIYATYILERAEAEVKGPLVVNKPQSLRDCNEKLFTAWFPELTPHTLVTRQKEKIRAFHKDHKDIILKPLDGMGGASIFRIKKDDPNLSVIIET
;
A
#
# COMPACT_ATOMS: atom_id res chain seq x y z
N MET A 1 8.41 4.85 -22.50
CA MET A 1 9.31 3.78 -22.00
C MET A 1 10.72 3.95 -22.55
N ARG A 2 11.77 3.53 -21.83
CA ARG A 2 13.16 3.58 -22.31
C ARG A 2 13.77 2.18 -22.25
N PRO A 3 14.24 1.61 -23.37
CA PRO A 3 14.94 0.33 -23.35
C PRO A 3 16.27 0.49 -22.62
N VAL A 4 16.69 -0.56 -21.94
CA VAL A 4 17.98 -0.63 -21.25
C VAL A 4 18.76 -1.81 -21.79
N GLU A 5 19.98 -1.56 -22.22
CA GLU A 5 20.98 -2.60 -22.47
C GLU A 5 21.82 -2.73 -21.20
N VAL A 6 22.11 -3.94 -20.78
CA VAL A 6 22.94 -4.24 -19.61
C VAL A 6 24.14 -5.07 -20.02
N THR A 7 25.29 -4.78 -19.44
CA THR A 7 26.57 -5.43 -19.75
C THR A 7 27.30 -5.77 -18.46
N ASP A 8 28.15 -6.79 -18.51
CA ASP A 8 29.03 -7.16 -17.40
C ASP A 8 30.33 -6.32 -17.45
N ASP A 9 30.16 -5.00 -17.25
CA ASP A 9 31.25 -4.01 -17.16
C ASP A 9 31.02 -3.14 -15.92
N GLN A 10 31.99 -3.12 -14.99
CA GLN A 10 31.91 -2.33 -13.76
C GLN A 10 31.91 -0.82 -13.95
N GLU A 11 32.23 -0.30 -15.13
CA GLU A 11 32.16 1.14 -15.41
C GLU A 11 30.96 1.53 -16.28
N ASN A 12 30.49 0.62 -17.13
CA ASN A 12 29.41 0.87 -18.08
C ASN A 12 28.32 -0.22 -18.04
N TRP A 13 27.87 -0.60 -16.85
CA TRP A 13 26.97 -1.74 -16.63
C TRP A 13 25.56 -1.60 -17.22
N TYR A 14 25.20 -0.42 -17.75
CA TYR A 14 23.96 -0.20 -18.47
C TYR A 14 24.01 1.00 -19.42
N GLN A 15 23.19 0.95 -20.46
CA GLN A 15 22.92 2.08 -21.34
C GLN A 15 21.42 2.18 -21.62
N PHE A 16 20.87 3.39 -21.47
CA PHE A 16 19.50 3.66 -21.90
C PHE A 16 19.44 4.07 -23.36
N GLY A 17 18.48 3.52 -24.09
CA GLY A 17 18.09 4.03 -25.39
C GLY A 17 17.21 5.28 -25.32
N ASN A 18 16.67 5.64 -26.49
CA ASN A 18 15.73 6.74 -26.64
C ASN A 18 14.37 6.39 -26.00
N GLU A 19 13.63 7.43 -25.62
CA GLU A 19 12.26 7.27 -25.15
C GLU A 19 11.33 6.92 -26.32
N GLN A 20 10.45 5.97 -26.07
CA GLN A 20 9.47 5.46 -27.04
C GLN A 20 8.13 5.18 -26.36
N ASP A 21 7.05 5.41 -27.09
CA ASP A 21 5.70 4.99 -26.72
C ASP A 21 5.46 3.58 -27.27
N LEU A 22 5.11 2.65 -26.38
CA LEU A 22 4.75 1.28 -26.74
C LEU A 22 3.53 0.87 -25.92
N PRO A 23 2.67 -0.01 -26.45
CA PRO A 23 1.54 -0.52 -25.71
C PRO A 23 2.04 -1.47 -24.60
N LEU A 24 1.29 -1.54 -23.49
CA LEU A 24 1.70 -2.31 -22.32
C LEU A 24 1.61 -3.84 -22.54
N ASP A 25 0.80 -4.29 -23.50
CA ASP A 25 0.60 -5.70 -23.85
C ASP A 25 1.74 -6.28 -24.72
N GLU A 26 2.70 -5.45 -25.14
CA GLU A 26 3.96 -5.91 -25.76
C GLU A 26 5.02 -6.32 -24.72
N LEU A 27 4.79 -6.04 -23.44
CA LEU A 27 5.72 -6.40 -22.37
C LEU A 27 5.41 -7.82 -21.84
N ASP A 28 6.44 -8.55 -21.45
CA ASP A 28 6.25 -9.84 -20.76
C ASP A 28 5.87 -9.65 -19.28
N VAL A 29 6.45 -8.64 -18.62
CA VAL A 29 6.31 -8.39 -17.18
C VAL A 29 6.29 -6.89 -16.88
N ILE A 30 5.40 -6.47 -15.99
CA ILE A 30 5.39 -5.12 -15.42
C ILE A 30 5.55 -5.20 -13.90
N LEU A 31 6.57 -4.52 -13.37
CA LEU A 31 6.77 -4.37 -11.93
C LEU A 31 6.09 -3.08 -11.45
N MET A 32 4.96 -3.19 -10.75
CA MET A 32 4.27 -2.05 -10.13
C MET A 32 5.03 -1.64 -8.86
N ARG A 33 6.03 -0.78 -9.04
CA ARG A 33 6.96 -0.30 -7.99
C ARG A 33 6.70 1.14 -7.56
N LYS A 34 5.51 1.67 -7.82
CA LYS A 34 5.11 2.98 -7.32
C LYS A 34 5.02 2.92 -5.79
N ASP A 35 5.75 3.80 -5.12
CA ASP A 35 5.66 3.94 -3.66
C ASP A 35 4.26 4.42 -3.24
N PRO A 36 3.78 4.09 -2.03
CA PRO A 36 2.57 4.67 -1.46
C PRO A 36 2.64 6.22 -1.36
N PRO A 37 1.53 6.92 -1.05
CA PRO A 37 0.29 6.41 -0.45
C PRO A 37 -0.58 5.56 -1.38
N PHE A 38 -1.44 4.73 -0.78
CA PHE A 38 -2.53 4.08 -1.51
C PHE A 38 -3.69 5.07 -1.63
N ASP A 39 -3.67 5.85 -2.71
CA ASP A 39 -4.65 6.87 -3.02
C ASP A 39 -5.45 6.53 -4.29
N THR A 40 -6.31 7.44 -4.72
CA THR A 40 -7.14 7.26 -5.91
C THR A 40 -6.30 7.12 -7.18
N GLU A 41 -5.16 7.83 -7.29
CA GLU A 41 -4.26 7.73 -8.44
C GLU A 41 -3.59 6.36 -8.50
N PHE A 42 -3.20 5.80 -7.35
CA PHE A 42 -2.73 4.42 -7.25
C PHE A 42 -3.80 3.45 -7.76
N ILE A 43 -5.06 3.62 -7.33
CA ILE A 43 -6.19 2.79 -7.80
C ILE A 43 -6.39 2.93 -9.31
N TYR A 44 -6.37 4.14 -9.87
CA TYR A 44 -6.52 4.35 -11.31
C TYR A 44 -5.40 3.68 -12.11
N ALA A 45 -4.15 3.76 -11.63
CA ALA A 45 -3.04 3.03 -12.23
C ALA A 45 -3.30 1.51 -12.25
N THR A 46 -3.89 0.94 -11.19
CA THR A 46 -4.23 -0.49 -11.17
C THR A 46 -5.24 -0.88 -12.25
N TYR A 47 -6.21 -0.02 -12.60
CA TYR A 47 -7.16 -0.33 -13.67
C TYR A 47 -6.50 -0.33 -15.06
N ILE A 48 -5.53 0.55 -15.29
CA ILE A 48 -4.73 0.57 -16.53
C ILE A 48 -3.93 -0.73 -16.64
N LEU A 49 -3.24 -1.10 -15.57
CA LEU A 49 -2.45 -2.33 -15.53
C LEU A 49 -3.31 -3.59 -15.66
N GLU A 50 -4.51 -3.59 -15.08
CA GLU A 50 -5.46 -4.70 -15.21
C GLU A 50 -5.99 -4.85 -16.63
N ARG A 51 -6.20 -3.74 -17.35
CA ARG A 51 -6.55 -3.79 -18.78
C ARG A 51 -5.43 -4.40 -19.61
N ALA A 52 -4.17 -4.07 -19.33
CA ALA A 52 -3.02 -4.68 -20.00
C ALA A 52 -2.90 -6.18 -19.65
N GLU A 53 -3.02 -6.54 -18.37
CA GLU A 53 -2.98 -7.93 -17.88
C GLU A 53 -4.07 -8.81 -18.54
N ALA A 54 -5.23 -8.23 -18.88
CA ALA A 54 -6.38 -8.96 -19.45
C ALA A 54 -6.27 -9.25 -20.96
N GLU A 55 -5.28 -8.70 -21.67
CA GLU A 55 -5.08 -8.99 -23.09
C GLU A 55 -4.63 -10.45 -23.30
N VAL A 56 -4.91 -11.04 -24.47
CA VAL A 56 -4.63 -12.47 -24.76
C VAL A 56 -3.15 -12.82 -24.58
N LYS A 57 -2.26 -11.86 -24.82
CA LYS A 57 -0.82 -11.94 -24.58
C LYS A 57 -0.35 -10.88 -23.58
N GLY A 58 -1.21 -10.50 -22.63
CA GLY A 58 -0.91 -9.46 -21.66
C GLY A 58 0.24 -9.81 -20.71
N PRO A 59 0.95 -8.80 -20.18
CA PRO A 59 2.05 -8.99 -19.25
C PRO A 59 1.60 -9.63 -17.94
N LEU A 60 2.53 -10.31 -17.27
CA LEU A 60 2.43 -10.54 -15.84
C LEU A 60 2.64 -9.23 -15.08
N VAL A 61 1.65 -8.79 -14.30
CA VAL A 61 1.81 -7.60 -13.44
C VAL A 61 2.15 -8.04 -12.02
N VAL A 62 3.27 -7.55 -11.50
CA VAL A 62 3.77 -7.86 -10.16
C VAL A 62 3.68 -6.63 -9.26
N ASN A 63 2.83 -6.59 -8.23
CA ASN A 63 1.80 -7.58 -7.88
C ASN A 63 0.49 -7.38 -8.66
N LYS A 64 -0.37 -8.41 -8.67
CA LYS A 64 -1.66 -8.41 -9.38
C LYS A 64 -2.49 -7.16 -9.03
N PRO A 65 -2.96 -6.38 -10.03
CA PRO A 65 -3.70 -5.14 -9.81
C PRO A 65 -4.94 -5.27 -8.93
N GLN A 66 -5.74 -6.32 -9.14
CA GLN A 66 -6.91 -6.60 -8.30
C GLN A 66 -6.50 -6.85 -6.84
N SER A 67 -5.48 -7.67 -6.61
CA SER A 67 -4.98 -7.95 -5.27
C SER A 67 -4.44 -6.70 -4.58
N LEU A 68 -3.84 -5.75 -5.32
CA LEU A 68 -3.43 -4.47 -4.75
C LEU A 68 -4.62 -3.65 -4.22
N ARG A 69 -5.80 -3.74 -4.85
CA ARG A 69 -7.02 -3.08 -4.39
C ARG A 69 -7.71 -3.83 -3.24
N ASP A 70 -7.65 -5.15 -3.27
CA ASP A 70 -8.29 -6.01 -2.27
C ASP A 70 -7.48 -6.06 -0.96
N CYS A 71 -6.15 -6.04 -1.04
CA CYS A 71 -5.23 -6.30 0.07
C CYS A 71 -4.60 -5.02 0.62
N ASN A 72 -5.40 -4.11 1.19
CA ASN A 72 -4.88 -2.95 1.91
C ASN A 72 -3.92 -3.38 3.04
N GLU A 73 -2.74 -2.76 3.15
CA GLU A 73 -1.67 -3.17 4.08
C GLU A 73 -2.11 -3.29 5.55
N LYS A 74 -3.11 -2.51 5.98
CA LYS A 74 -3.58 -2.49 7.36
C LYS A 74 -4.83 -3.35 7.52
N LEU A 75 -5.81 -3.22 6.61
CA LEU A 75 -7.09 -3.91 6.71
C LEU A 75 -7.02 -5.38 6.30
N PHE A 76 -6.06 -5.78 5.46
CA PHE A 76 -5.94 -7.18 5.04
C PHE A 76 -5.65 -8.13 6.21
N THR A 77 -5.13 -7.60 7.32
CA THR A 77 -4.98 -8.33 8.58
C THR A 77 -6.30 -8.84 9.16
N ALA A 78 -7.45 -8.23 8.81
CA ALA A 78 -8.77 -8.67 9.26
C ALA A 78 -9.17 -10.06 8.73
N TRP A 79 -8.50 -10.57 7.70
CA TRP A 79 -8.70 -11.93 7.20
C TRP A 79 -7.93 -13.00 7.98
N PHE A 80 -7.05 -12.59 8.91
CA PHE A 80 -6.24 -13.47 9.75
C PHE A 80 -6.27 -13.03 11.23
N PRO A 81 -7.46 -12.81 11.82
CA PRO A 81 -7.60 -12.18 13.13
C PRO A 81 -6.86 -12.91 14.24
N GLU A 82 -6.75 -14.24 14.14
CA GLU A 82 -6.04 -15.12 15.08
C GLU A 82 -4.51 -14.89 15.13
N LEU A 83 -3.95 -14.24 14.10
CA LEU A 83 -2.53 -13.90 14.01
C LEU A 83 -2.25 -12.43 14.34
N THR A 84 -3.26 -11.69 14.78
CA THR A 84 -3.20 -10.23 14.97
C THR A 84 -3.54 -9.84 16.41
N PRO A 85 -3.04 -8.69 16.91
CA PRO A 85 -3.56 -8.13 18.15
C PRO A 85 -5.04 -7.76 17.99
N HIS A 86 -5.74 -7.62 19.11
CA HIS A 86 -7.11 -7.10 19.10
C HIS A 86 -7.14 -5.77 18.32
N THR A 87 -7.96 -5.72 17.28
CA THR A 87 -7.98 -4.60 16.34
C THR A 87 -9.39 -4.08 16.18
N LEU A 88 -9.56 -2.77 16.37
CA LEU A 88 -10.81 -2.05 16.13
C LEU A 88 -10.58 -1.05 14.99
N VAL A 89 -11.38 -1.16 13.94
CA VAL A 89 -11.46 -0.16 12.85
C VAL A 89 -12.76 0.60 13.01
N THR A 90 -12.71 1.91 13.24
CA THR A 90 -13.90 2.72 13.53
C THR A 90 -13.69 4.19 13.22
N ARG A 91 -14.79 4.90 12.93
CA ARG A 91 -14.85 6.37 12.92
C ARG A 91 -15.53 6.95 14.18
N GLN A 92 -16.00 6.09 15.09
CA GLN A 92 -16.75 6.49 16.29
C GLN A 92 -15.81 6.63 17.49
N LYS A 93 -15.66 7.86 18.00
CA LYS A 93 -14.81 8.21 19.16
C LYS A 93 -15.14 7.38 20.41
N GLU A 94 -16.42 7.15 20.67
CA GLU A 94 -16.86 6.36 21.85
C GLU A 94 -16.37 4.92 21.81
N LYS A 95 -16.31 4.31 20.62
CA LYS A 95 -15.76 2.95 20.46
C LYS A 95 -14.26 2.91 20.72
N ILE A 96 -13.53 3.97 20.31
CA ILE A 96 -12.09 4.09 20.59
C ILE A 96 -11.85 4.23 22.10
N ARG A 97 -12.66 5.07 22.80
CA ARG A 97 -12.57 5.23 24.26
C ARG A 97 -12.88 3.92 24.99
N ALA A 98 -13.90 3.17 24.56
CA ALA A 98 -14.21 1.86 25.12
C ALA A 98 -13.05 0.88 24.92
N PHE A 99 -12.50 0.80 23.71
CA PHE A 99 -11.37 -0.06 23.39
C PHE A 99 -10.12 0.29 24.22
N HIS A 100 -9.82 1.58 24.39
CA HIS A 100 -8.74 2.04 25.28
C HIS A 100 -9.00 1.69 26.74
N LYS A 101 -10.23 1.84 27.23
CA LYS A 101 -10.59 1.48 28.61
C LYS A 101 -10.36 0.00 28.89
N ASP A 102 -10.71 -0.87 27.93
CA ASP A 102 -10.58 -2.32 28.07
C ASP A 102 -9.10 -2.76 27.99
N HIS A 103 -8.31 -2.16 27.09
CA HIS A 103 -6.94 -2.57 26.81
C HIS A 103 -5.84 -1.78 27.53
N LYS A 104 -6.12 -0.57 28.00
CA LYS A 104 -5.25 0.35 28.78
C LYS A 104 -3.97 0.83 28.09
N ASP A 105 -3.45 0.15 27.09
CA ASP A 105 -2.29 0.57 26.28
C ASP A 105 -2.56 0.15 24.84
N ILE A 106 -2.84 1.14 23.97
CA ILE A 106 -3.25 0.87 22.59
C ILE A 106 -2.38 1.63 21.60
N ILE A 107 -2.36 1.13 20.36
CA ILE A 107 -1.82 1.85 19.20
C ILE A 107 -2.98 2.36 18.36
N LEU A 108 -3.05 3.67 18.14
CA LEU A 108 -3.93 4.30 17.17
C LEU A 108 -3.12 4.69 15.94
N LYS A 109 -3.63 4.39 14.74
CA LYS A 109 -2.95 4.66 13.47
C LYS A 109 -3.97 4.88 12.34
N PRO A 110 -3.68 5.73 11.34
CA PRO A 110 -4.51 5.87 10.16
C PRO A 110 -4.41 4.63 9.24
N LEU A 111 -5.29 4.56 8.24
CA LEU A 111 -5.36 3.43 7.30
C LEU A 111 -4.56 3.66 6.00
N ASP A 112 -4.24 4.90 5.67
CA ASP A 112 -3.67 5.36 4.38
C ASP A 112 -2.19 5.78 4.47
N GLY A 113 -1.56 5.68 5.66
CA GLY A 113 -0.16 6.06 5.89
C GLY A 113 0.86 4.91 5.82
N MET A 114 2.11 5.28 5.55
CA MET A 114 3.30 4.41 5.61
C MET A 114 4.40 5.02 6.49
N GLY A 115 5.47 4.28 6.78
CA GLY A 115 6.69 4.84 7.40
C GLY A 115 6.55 5.37 8.83
N GLY A 116 5.51 4.95 9.57
CA GLY A 116 5.28 5.41 10.95
C GLY A 116 4.52 6.73 11.07
N ALA A 117 4.02 7.29 9.97
CA ALA A 117 3.22 8.49 9.98
C ALA A 117 1.96 8.33 10.85
N SER A 118 1.75 9.28 11.78
CA SER A 118 0.58 9.36 12.66
C SER A 118 0.28 8.08 13.46
N ILE A 119 1.33 7.37 13.91
CA ILE A 119 1.20 6.27 14.86
C ILE A 119 1.31 6.82 16.28
N PHE A 120 0.24 6.68 17.06
CA PHE A 120 0.16 7.12 18.45
C PHE A 120 0.05 5.92 19.38
N ARG A 121 0.93 5.86 20.39
CA ARG A 121 0.75 4.96 21.53
C ARG A 121 0.04 5.70 22.64
N ILE A 122 -1.11 5.19 23.08
CA ILE A 122 -1.96 5.80 24.10
C ILE A 122 -1.99 4.89 25.33
N LYS A 123 -1.30 5.31 26.39
CA LYS A 123 -1.29 4.60 27.68
C LYS A 123 -2.54 4.95 28.50
N LYS A 124 -2.73 4.25 29.62
CA LYS A 124 -3.96 4.27 30.43
C LYS A 124 -4.42 5.68 30.82
N ASP A 125 -3.46 6.52 31.21
CA ASP A 125 -3.70 7.86 31.74
C ASP A 125 -3.12 8.95 30.82
N ASP A 126 -3.07 8.67 29.50
CA ASP A 126 -2.53 9.62 28.53
C ASP A 126 -3.45 10.84 28.37
N PRO A 127 -2.97 12.06 28.65
CA PRO A 127 -3.80 13.26 28.57
C PRO A 127 -4.21 13.62 27.13
N ASN A 128 -3.55 13.05 26.12
CA ASN A 128 -3.74 13.41 24.72
C ASN A 128 -4.82 12.59 24.02
N LEU A 129 -5.43 11.60 24.69
CA LEU A 129 -6.44 10.72 24.07
C LEU A 129 -7.52 11.52 23.33
N SER A 130 -8.07 12.56 23.96
CA SER A 130 -9.15 13.37 23.35
C SER A 130 -8.69 14.12 22.09
N VAL A 131 -7.45 14.62 22.06
CA VAL A 131 -6.90 15.35 20.92
C VAL A 131 -6.62 14.40 19.77
N ILE A 132 -6.04 13.22 20.06
CA ILE A 132 -5.67 12.23 19.04
C ILE A 132 -6.90 11.65 18.33
N ILE A 133 -8.03 11.48 19.04
CA ILE A 133 -9.27 10.94 18.43
C ILE A 133 -10.11 11.98 17.71
N GLU A 134 -9.74 13.27 17.77
CA GLU A 134 -10.46 14.37 17.13
C GLU A 134 -10.04 14.65 15.69
N THR A 135 -8.81 14.29 15.33
CA THR A 135 -8.25 14.29 13.96
C THR A 135 -8.76 13.13 13.12
#